data_AF-A0A2N2AQA7-F1
#
_entry.id   AF-A0A2N2AQA7-F1
#
_cell.length_a   1.000
_cell.length_b   1.000
_cell.length_c   1.000
_cell.angle_alpha   90.00
_cell.angle_beta   90.00
_cell.angle_gamma   90.00
#
_symmetry.space_group_name_H-M   'P 1'
#
loop_
_entity.id
_entity.type
_entity.pdbx_description
1 polymer ?
#
loop_
_entity_poly.entity_id
_entity_poly.type
_entity_poly.pdbx_seq_one_letter_code
_entity_poly.pdbx_strand_id
1 'polypeptide(L)' 'MDEQNRDKLELIASKNFKPNDEMYKIVDYLNKNLKHKKVMFGLQKNSEDGTMTITIYEI' A
#
# COMPACT_ATOMS: atom_id res chain seq x y z
N MET A 1 -24.51 14.48 14.60
CA MET A 1 -24.57 13.14 13.99
C MET A 1 -24.03 13.32 12.59
N ASP A 2 -22.79 12.99 12.22
CA ASP A 2 -21.79 12.10 12.79
C ASP A 2 -20.38 12.65 12.49
N GLU A 3 -19.55 12.80 13.52
CA GLU A 3 -18.17 13.29 13.40
C GLU A 3 -17.20 12.11 13.59
N GLN A 4 -17.28 11.11 12.71
CA GLN A 4 -16.42 9.91 12.75
C GLN A 4 -16.03 9.44 11.35
N ASN A 5 -15.16 10.16 10.65
CA ASN A 5 -14.51 9.59 9.44
C ASN A 5 -13.25 10.36 9.00
N ARG A 6 -12.41 10.84 9.93
CA ARG A 6 -11.20 11.60 9.56
C ARG A 6 -9.91 10.79 9.43
N ASP A 7 -9.92 9.48 9.71
CA ASP A 7 -8.70 8.67 9.75
C ASP A 7 -8.86 7.26 9.10
N LYS A 8 -9.78 7.09 8.15
CA LYS A 8 -9.96 5.80 7.47
C LYS A 8 -9.10 5.76 6.20
N LEU A 9 -8.12 4.86 6.18
CA LEU A 9 -7.37 4.51 4.98
C LEU A 9 -8.35 3.97 3.92
N GLU A 10 -8.53 4.71 2.82
CA GLU A 10 -9.38 4.27 1.71
C GLU A 10 -8.56 3.49 0.69
N LEU A 11 -8.98 2.25 0.40
CA LEU A 11 -8.32 1.42 -0.60
C LEU A 11 -8.62 1.95 -2.01
N ILE A 12 -7.60 2.45 -2.70
CA ILE A 12 -7.70 2.90 -4.10
C ILE A 12 -7.55 1.71 -5.05
N ALA A 13 -6.52 0.89 -4.85
CA ALA A 13 -6.21 -0.23 -5.74
C ALA A 13 -5.35 -1.28 -5.06
N SER A 14 -5.46 -2.53 -5.52
CA SER A 14 -4.56 -3.61 -5.16
C SER A 14 -4.21 -4.46 -6.38
N LYS A 15 -3.01 -5.04 -6.40
CA LYS A 15 -2.59 -5.97 -7.44
C LYS A 15 -1.57 -6.97 -6.94
N ASN A 16 -1.72 -8.21 -7.38
CA ASN A 16 -0.81 -9.31 -7.08
C ASN A 16 0.31 -9.37 -8.13
N PHE A 17 1.50 -9.67 -7.66
CA PHE A 17 2.73 -9.81 -8.43
C PHE A 17 3.45 -11.08 -8.04
N LYS A 18 4.30 -11.57 -8.94
CA LYS A 18 5.27 -12.60 -8.56
C LYS A 18 6.19 -12.07 -7.45
N PRO A 19 6.68 -12.93 -6.54
CA PRO A 19 7.59 -12.50 -5.49
C PRO A 19 8.82 -11.81 -6.07
N ASN A 20 9.18 -10.68 -5.47
CA ASN A 20 10.36 -9.89 -5.82
C ASN A 20 10.96 -9.29 -4.55
N ASP A 21 12.21 -9.65 -4.26
CA ASP A 21 12.90 -9.24 -3.04
C ASP A 21 13.22 -7.74 -2.99
N GLU A 22 13.15 -7.02 -4.12
CA GLU A 22 13.37 -5.57 -4.18
C GLU A 22 12.08 -4.76 -4.05
N MET A 23 10.91 -5.42 -4.03
CA MET A 23 9.63 -4.73 -4.00
C MET A 23 9.47 -3.82 -2.77
N TYR A 24 10.03 -4.21 -1.63
CA TYR A 24 10.02 -3.38 -0.43
C TYR A 24 10.80 -2.07 -0.61
N LYS A 25 11.90 -2.09 -1.38
CA LYS A 25 12.70 -0.88 -1.66
C LYS A 25 11.91 0.10 -2.50
N ILE A 26 11.18 -0.40 -3.50
CA ILE A 26 10.31 0.41 -4.36
C ILE A 26 9.21 1.06 -3.50
N VAL A 27 8.54 0.26 -2.67
CA VAL A 27 7.45 0.75 -1.80
C VAL A 27 7.95 1.77 -0.78
N ASP A 28 9.12 1.55 -0.18
CA ASP A 28 9.76 2.51 0.73
C ASP A 28 10.10 3.83 0.00
N TYR A 29 10.66 3.75 -1.20
CA TYR A 29 10.96 4.93 -2.02
C TYR A 29 9.69 5.73 -2.35
N LEU A 30 8.60 5.07 -2.75
CA LEU A 30 7.33 5.72 -3.03
C LEU A 30 6.76 6.40 -1.77
N ASN A 31 6.72 5.70 -0.65
CA ASN A 31 6.24 6.25 0.61
C ASN A 31 7.07 7.45 1.08
N LYS A 32 8.41 7.41 0.96
CA LYS A 32 9.26 8.55 1.36
C LYS A 32 9.02 9.80 0.50
N ASN A 33 8.76 9.64 -0.78
CA ASN A 33 8.65 10.75 -1.72
C ASN A 33 7.20 11.23 -1.96
N LEU A 34 6.19 10.40 -1.72
CA LEU A 34 4.78 10.71 -2.05
C LEU A 34 3.86 10.90 -0.83
N LYS A 35 4.36 10.81 0.41
CA LYS A 35 3.60 11.10 1.64
C LYS A 35 2.80 12.41 1.60
N HIS A 36 3.37 13.46 1.01
CA HIS A 36 2.73 14.77 0.88
C HIS A 36 1.48 14.75 -0.02
N LYS A 37 1.33 13.73 -0.87
CA LYS A 37 0.16 13.54 -1.75
C LYS A 37 -0.96 12.76 -1.08
N LYS A 38 -0.88 12.48 0.22
CA LYS A 38 -1.89 11.71 0.95
C LYS A 38 -2.14 10.31 0.37
N VAL A 39 -1.10 9.71 -0.19
CA VAL A 39 -1.13 8.31 -0.67
C VAL A 39 -0.12 7.47 0.07
N MET A 40 -0.50 6.24 0.40
CA MET A 40 0.36 5.23 1.01
C MET A 40 0.38 3.97 0.17
N PHE A 41 1.58 3.40 0.02
CA PHE A 41 1.80 2.14 -0.67
C PHE A 41 2.06 1.05 0.37
N GLY A 42 1.25 0.01 0.36
CA GLY A 42 1.41 -1.21 1.15
C GLY A 42 2.06 -2.32 0.33
N LEU A 43 2.77 -3.21 1.02
CA LEU A 43 3.33 -4.44 0.46
C LEU A 43 3.04 -5.60 1.41
N GLN A 44 2.38 -6.63 0.91
CA GLN A 44 2.13 -7.85 1.66
C GLN A 44 2.63 -9.05 0.87
N LYS A 45 3.33 -9.98 1.54
CA LYS A 45 3.66 -11.27 0.97
C LYS A 45 2.54 -12.26 1.33
N ASN A 46 1.98 -12.91 0.32
CA ASN A 46 1.04 -14.00 0.52
C ASN A 46 1.84 -15.30 0.75
N SER A 47 1.67 -15.89 1.92
CA SER A 47 2.39 -17.10 2.32
C SER A 47 1.89 -18.37 1.63
N GLU A 48 0.66 -18.36 1.11
CA GLU A 48 0.05 -19.56 0.49
C GLU A 48 0.52 -19.80 -0.94
N ASP A 49 0.60 -18.73 -1.75
CA ASP A 49 0.98 -18.81 -3.18
C ASP A 49 2.35 -18.17 -3.46
N GLY A 50 3.00 -17.62 -2.44
CA GLY A 50 4.28 -16.93 -2.54
C GLY A 50 4.22 -15.59 -3.28
N THR A 51 3.03 -15.11 -3.66
CA THR A 51 2.86 -13.85 -4.38
C THR A 51 3.05 -12.64 -3.46
N MET A 52 3.19 -11.47 -4.05
CA MET A 52 3.24 -10.20 -3.34
C MET A 52 2.10 -9.30 -3.82
N THR A 53 1.35 -8.73 -2.89
CA THR A 53 0.30 -7.77 -3.17
C THR A 53 0.81 -6.37 -2.86
N ILE A 54 0.74 -5.48 -3.85
CA ILE A 54 0.89 -4.05 -3.64
C ILE A 54 -0.50 -3.47 -3.46
N THR A 55 -0.63 -2.58 -2.47
CA THR A 55 -1.88 -1.88 -2.18
C THR A 55 -1.64 -0.38 -2.17
N ILE A 56 -2.60 0.40 -2.67
CA ILE A 56 -2.55 1.86 -2.67
C ILE A 56 -3.71 2.36 -1.82
N TYR A 57 -3.41 3.17 -0.82
CA TYR A 57 -4.37 3.80 0.07
C TYR A 57 -4.34 5.32 -0.07
N GLU A 58 -5.49 5.96 0.10
CA GLU A 58 -5.60 7.39 0.39
C GLU A 58 -5.66 7.61 1.92
N ILE A 59 -4.99 8.66 2.41
CA ILE A 59 -4.84 9.00 3.84
C ILE A 59 -5.42 10.37 4.18
#